data_AF-A0A2P0A2P7-F1
#
_entry.id   AF-A0A2P0A2P7-F1
#
_cell.length_a   1.000
_cell.length_b   1.000
_cell.length_c   1.000
_cell.angle_alpha   90.00
_cell.angle_beta   90.00
_cell.angle_gamma   90.00
#
_symmetry.space_group_name_H-M   'P 1'
#
loop_
_entity.id
_entity.type
_entity.pdbx_description
1 polymer ?
#
loop_
_entity_poly.entity_id
_entity_poly.type
_entity_poly.pdbx_seq_one_letter_code
_entity_poly.pdbx_strand_id
1 'polypeptide(L)'
;MNDVSVLSRSLLFWRSFTHLIGGMGVLVFALAIMDNAKNSHLEVMKAEVPGPVFGKVVSKLKNTAQILYLLYLALFSLFVIIYYLAGMPLYDSFVIATGTAGTGGFTVYNDGIAHYGSSLITYLVSIGVLVFGVNFNLYYYLMLRRIKAFFGDEELRAYLVIVLVSTGLISLNTLYLYPGFSKSFEMAFFQVSNIITTTGFGYGDITNWPLFSQFILLFLMAIGGSAGSTAGGLKIIRGLILSKIAKNQILSILSPHRVLTLHVNQTVIDKDTQHKILKYGRLKLE
;
A
#
# COMPACT_ATOMS: atom_id res chain seq x y z
N MET A 1 21.37 -11.20 13.37
CA MET A 1 22.05 -10.00 13.89
C MET A 1 21.05 -9.30 14.79
N ASN A 2 21.33 -9.19 16.09
CA ASN A 2 20.33 -8.80 17.08
C ASN A 2 20.26 -7.28 17.32
N ASP A 3 21.14 -6.51 16.68
CA ASP A 3 21.21 -5.06 16.87
C ASP A 3 21.57 -4.35 15.55
N VAL A 4 20.64 -3.53 15.03
CA VAL A 4 20.87 -2.70 13.85
C VAL A 4 21.63 -1.40 14.15
N SER A 5 21.69 -0.96 15.41
CA SER A 5 22.39 0.27 15.81
C SER A 5 23.92 0.17 15.68
N VAL A 6 24.45 -1.05 15.62
CA VAL A 6 25.87 -1.34 15.40
C VAL A 6 26.29 -1.12 13.94
N LEU A 7 25.33 -1.03 13.01
CA LEU A 7 25.60 -0.82 11.59
C LEU A 7 26.07 0.61 11.33
N SER A 8 27.04 0.74 10.41
CA SER A 8 27.44 2.07 9.93
C SER A 8 26.28 2.77 9.24
N ARG A 9 26.26 4.11 9.29
CA ARG A 9 25.22 4.92 8.62
C ARG A 9 25.13 4.62 7.12
N SER A 10 26.22 4.24 6.47
CA SER A 10 26.22 3.85 5.05
C SER A 10 25.44 2.56 4.81
N LEU A 11 25.60 1.55 5.68
CA LEU A 11 24.87 0.28 5.56
C LEU A 11 23.39 0.44 5.91
N LEU A 12 23.09 1.22 6.97
CA LEU A 12 21.72 1.60 7.36
C LEU A 12 20.98 2.32 6.23
N PHE A 13 21.67 3.24 5.55
CA PHE A 13 21.14 3.93 4.39
C PHE A 13 20.89 2.95 3.24
N TRP A 14 21.88 2.13 2.87
CA TRP A 14 21.78 1.23 1.73
C TRP A 14 20.62 0.25 1.87
N ARG A 15 20.46 -0.39 3.04
CA ARG A 15 19.35 -1.33 3.28
C ARG A 15 17.98 -0.67 3.19
N SER A 16 17.87 0.61 3.54
CA SER A 16 16.59 1.33 3.53
C SER A 16 16.30 1.91 2.14
N PHE A 17 17.36 2.31 1.43
CA PHE A 17 17.28 2.81 0.07
C PHE A 17 16.80 1.75 -0.94
N THR A 18 17.15 0.48 -0.75
CA THR A 18 16.60 -0.60 -1.59
C THR A 18 15.09 -0.71 -1.51
N HIS A 19 14.48 -0.35 -0.37
CA HIS A 19 13.01 -0.26 -0.25
C HIS A 19 12.44 0.88 -1.08
N LEU A 20 13.14 2.03 -1.12
CA LEU A 20 12.71 3.15 -1.95
C LEU A 20 12.67 2.76 -3.43
N ILE A 21 13.71 2.08 -3.93
CA ILE A 21 13.76 1.59 -5.33
C ILE A 21 12.73 0.49 -5.58
N GLY A 22 12.62 -0.48 -4.67
CA GLY A 22 11.77 -1.66 -4.84
C GLY A 22 10.28 -1.40 -4.61
N GLY A 23 9.91 -0.40 -3.81
CA GLY A 23 8.55 -0.18 -3.31
C GLY A 23 7.49 -0.04 -4.40
N MET A 24 7.76 0.80 -5.40
CA MET A 24 6.85 0.97 -6.53
C MET A 24 6.95 -0.15 -7.58
N GLY A 25 7.83 -1.12 -7.34
CA GLY A 25 8.17 -2.20 -8.24
C GLY A 25 9.36 -1.85 -9.13
N VAL A 26 10.36 -2.74 -9.13
CA VAL A 26 11.57 -2.62 -9.95
C VAL A 26 11.23 -2.48 -11.46
N LEU A 27 10.14 -3.11 -11.91
CA LEU A 27 9.67 -3.00 -13.29
C LEU A 27 9.18 -1.59 -13.64
N VAL A 28 8.46 -0.93 -12.73
CA VAL A 28 7.98 0.44 -12.95
C VAL A 28 9.17 1.41 -12.98
N PHE A 29 10.13 1.20 -12.07
CA PHE A 29 11.40 1.94 -12.06
C PHE A 29 12.19 1.77 -13.37
N ALA A 30 12.36 0.53 -13.84
CA ALA A 30 13.05 0.24 -15.09
C ALA A 30 12.36 0.91 -16.30
N LEU A 31 11.03 0.82 -16.38
CA LEU A 31 10.26 1.49 -17.44
C LEU A 31 10.37 3.02 -17.36
N ALA A 32 10.47 3.59 -16.16
CA ALA A 32 10.60 5.04 -15.98
C ALA A 32 11.96 5.57 -16.48
N ILE A 33 13.04 4.79 -16.31
CA ILE A 33 14.42 5.16 -16.70
C ILE A 33 14.75 4.80 -18.15
N MET A 34 14.07 3.81 -18.73
CA MET A 34 14.31 3.34 -20.09
C MET A 34 14.35 4.52 -21.07
N ASP A 35 15.43 4.68 -21.82
CA ASP A 35 15.65 5.87 -22.62
C ASP A 35 14.75 5.91 -23.87
N ASN A 36 14.31 7.10 -24.30
CA ASN A 36 13.52 7.26 -25.54
C ASN A 36 14.38 7.17 -26.81
N ALA A 37 15.66 6.80 -26.67
CA ALA A 37 16.64 6.93 -27.71
C ALA A 37 16.42 5.89 -28.83
N LYS A 38 15.85 6.42 -29.90
CA LYS A 38 15.89 5.98 -31.30
C LYS A 38 14.91 4.88 -31.70
N ASN A 39 13.80 5.39 -32.21
CA ASN A 39 13.12 4.94 -33.44
C ASN A 39 14.09 4.77 -34.66
N SER A 40 15.30 4.25 -34.50
CA SER A 40 16.21 3.90 -35.60
C SER A 40 16.13 2.42 -35.98
N HIS A 41 15.53 1.58 -35.13
CA HIS A 41 15.28 0.17 -35.44
C HIS A 41 13.84 -0.11 -35.84
N LEU A 42 12.94 0.88 -35.75
CA LEU A 42 11.57 0.73 -36.22
C LEU A 42 11.47 0.61 -37.75
N GLU A 43 12.44 1.10 -38.52
CA GLU A 43 12.47 0.88 -39.98
C GLU A 43 12.99 -0.52 -40.34
N VAL A 44 13.93 -1.05 -39.56
CA VAL A 44 14.46 -2.42 -39.76
C VAL A 44 13.47 -3.47 -39.25
N MET A 45 12.81 -3.26 -38.10
CA MET A 45 11.77 -4.17 -37.58
C MET A 45 10.42 -4.04 -38.34
N LYS A 46 10.15 -2.91 -39.00
CA LYS A 46 9.01 -2.79 -39.94
C LYS A 46 9.14 -3.73 -41.14
N ALA A 47 10.35 -4.20 -41.45
CA ALA A 47 10.57 -5.17 -42.50
C ALA A 47 10.20 -6.61 -42.09
N GLU A 48 10.18 -6.92 -40.79
CA GLU A 48 10.01 -8.30 -40.30
C GLU A 48 8.63 -8.61 -39.71
N VAL A 49 7.87 -7.61 -39.23
CA VAL A 49 6.55 -7.86 -38.63
C VAL A 49 5.52 -6.82 -39.09
N PRO A 50 4.47 -7.23 -39.86
CA PRO A 50 3.40 -6.32 -40.24
C PRO A 50 2.49 -6.09 -39.02
N GLY A 51 2.54 -4.89 -38.44
CA GLY A 51 1.66 -4.51 -37.33
C GLY A 51 1.79 -3.05 -36.87
N PRO A 52 0.75 -2.20 -36.97
CA PRO A 52 0.86 -0.74 -36.84
C PRO A 52 0.89 -0.16 -35.40
N VAL A 53 0.92 -0.97 -34.34
CA VAL A 53 0.53 -0.52 -32.98
C VAL A 53 1.51 -0.78 -31.82
N PHE A 54 2.57 -1.59 -32.00
CA PHE A 54 3.43 -2.00 -30.87
C PHE A 54 4.13 -0.81 -30.17
N GLY A 55 4.67 0.15 -30.93
CA GLY A 55 5.39 1.31 -30.36
C GLY A 55 4.51 2.33 -29.62
N LYS A 56 3.22 2.47 -29.98
CA LYS A 56 2.31 3.43 -29.34
C LYS A 56 1.84 2.97 -27.95
N VAL A 57 1.74 1.66 -27.73
CA VAL A 57 1.33 1.08 -26.45
C VAL A 57 2.47 1.20 -25.42
N VAL A 58 3.71 0.85 -25.83
CA VAL A 58 4.90 0.92 -24.96
C VAL A 58 5.20 2.36 -24.52
N SER A 59 5.11 3.34 -25.41
CA SER A 59 5.33 4.75 -25.08
C SER A 59 4.30 5.31 -24.08
N LYS A 60 3.02 4.93 -24.21
CA LYS A 60 1.98 5.32 -23.22
C LYS A 60 2.21 4.68 -21.85
N LEU A 61 2.64 3.42 -21.80
CA LEU A 61 2.96 2.73 -20.55
C LEU A 61 4.15 3.38 -19.84
N LYS A 62 5.20 3.74 -20.58
CA LYS A 62 6.36 4.48 -20.05
C LYS A 62 5.95 5.84 -19.45
N ASN A 63 5.21 6.66 -20.20
CA ASN A 63 4.80 7.98 -19.72
C ASN A 63 3.98 7.87 -18.43
N THR A 64 3.12 6.85 -18.34
CA THR A 64 2.34 6.57 -17.12
C THR A 64 3.26 6.16 -15.96
N ALA A 65 4.22 5.26 -16.20
CA ALA A 65 5.20 4.85 -15.19
C ALA A 65 6.03 6.03 -14.66
N GLN A 66 6.48 6.94 -15.54
CA GLN A 66 7.24 8.13 -15.14
C GLN A 66 6.43 9.08 -14.26
N ILE A 67 5.17 9.35 -14.60
CA ILE A 67 4.29 10.22 -13.81
C ILE A 67 4.07 9.62 -12.42
N LEU A 68 3.75 8.32 -12.36
CA LEU A 68 3.49 7.65 -11.10
C LEU A 68 4.76 7.57 -10.23
N TYR A 69 5.94 7.37 -10.84
CA TYR A 69 7.22 7.36 -10.12
C TYR A 69 7.61 8.76 -9.60
N LEU A 70 7.31 9.81 -10.37
CA LEU A 70 7.50 11.19 -9.93
C LEU A 70 6.56 11.54 -8.76
N LEU A 71 5.31 11.10 -8.80
CA LEU A 71 4.38 11.21 -7.66
C LEU A 71 4.92 10.50 -6.41
N TYR A 72 5.46 9.29 -6.58
CA TYR A 72 6.07 8.52 -5.50
C TYR A 72 7.24 9.26 -4.84
N LEU A 73 8.19 9.77 -5.64
CA LEU A 73 9.32 10.54 -5.12
C LEU A 73 8.92 11.89 -4.51
N ALA A 74 7.91 12.56 -5.07
CA ALA A 74 7.38 13.80 -4.51
C ALA A 74 6.75 13.56 -3.12
N LEU A 75 5.96 12.50 -2.99
CA LEU A 75 5.34 12.12 -1.72
C LEU A 75 6.40 11.69 -0.70
N PHE A 76 7.40 10.93 -1.13
CA PHE A 76 8.55 10.56 -0.29
C PHE A 76 9.24 11.81 0.26
N SER A 77 9.58 12.75 -0.61
CA SER A 77 10.26 14.00 -0.22
C SER A 77 9.41 14.84 0.74
N LEU A 78 8.09 14.88 0.53
CA LEU A 78 7.15 15.53 1.44
C LEU A 78 7.19 14.90 2.83
N PHE A 79 7.18 13.57 2.94
CA PHE A 79 7.26 12.89 4.24
C PHE A 79 8.61 13.05 4.94
N VAL A 80 9.73 13.11 4.18
CA VAL A 80 11.04 13.47 4.76
C VAL A 80 10.96 14.82 5.48
N ILE A 81 10.36 15.83 4.82
CA ILE A 81 10.21 17.17 5.40
C ILE A 81 9.28 17.14 6.61
N ILE A 82 8.14 16.45 6.51
CA ILE A 82 7.18 16.34 7.61
C ILE A 82 7.83 15.70 8.85
N TYR A 83 8.59 14.62 8.69
CA TYR A 83 9.27 13.95 9.79
C TYR A 83 10.38 14.81 10.40
N TYR A 84 11.13 15.54 9.57
CA TYR A 84 12.14 16.48 10.04
C TYR A 84 11.51 17.61 10.87
N LEU A 85 10.41 18.21 10.40
CA LEU A 85 9.68 19.24 11.12
C LEU A 85 9.02 18.73 12.41
N ALA A 86 8.71 17.43 12.46
CA ALA A 86 8.21 16.76 13.67
C ALA A 86 9.28 16.55 14.75
N GLY A 87 10.55 16.86 14.46
CA GLY A 87 11.66 16.78 15.41
C GLY A 87 12.58 15.58 15.23
N MET A 88 12.42 14.76 14.18
CA MET A 88 13.40 13.71 13.89
C MET A 88 14.69 14.32 13.31
N PRO A 89 15.88 13.74 13.61
CA PRO A 89 17.09 14.06 12.89
C PRO A 89 16.91 13.89 11.37
N LEU A 90 17.58 14.71 10.56
CA LEU A 90 17.41 14.67 9.09
C LEU A 90 17.73 13.29 8.50
N TYR A 91 18.80 12.65 8.99
CA TYR A 91 19.18 11.31 8.56
C TYR A 91 18.09 10.28 8.87
N ASP A 92 17.58 10.30 10.09
CA ASP A 92 16.50 9.43 10.56
C ASP A 92 15.22 9.64 9.76
N SER A 93 14.87 10.91 9.51
CA SER A 93 13.71 11.31 8.70
C SER A 93 13.78 10.71 7.30
N PHE A 94 14.97 10.74 6.67
CA PHE A 94 15.18 10.14 5.37
C PHE A 94 15.02 8.63 5.40
N VAL A 95 15.67 7.95 6.36
CA VAL A 95 15.59 6.49 6.50
C VAL A 95 14.15 6.03 6.78
N ILE A 96 13.46 6.65 7.73
CA ILE A 96 12.07 6.31 8.05
C ILE A 96 11.15 6.62 6.86
N ALA A 97 11.38 7.71 6.12
CA ALA A 97 10.61 7.99 4.91
C ALA A 97 10.84 6.93 3.82
N THR A 98 12.05 6.37 3.66
CA THR A 98 12.28 5.29 2.69
C THR A 98 11.54 4.01 3.08
N GLY A 99 11.52 3.67 4.37
CA GLY A 99 10.73 2.56 4.90
C GLY A 99 9.22 2.78 4.80
N THR A 100 8.76 4.03 4.97
CA THR A 100 7.36 4.45 4.81
C THR A 100 6.93 4.34 3.34
N ALA A 101 7.73 4.90 2.44
CA ALA A 101 7.42 4.96 1.02
C ALA A 101 7.43 3.56 0.39
N GLY A 102 8.49 2.80 0.66
CA GLY A 102 8.66 1.45 0.16
C GLY A 102 7.86 0.39 0.92
N THR A 103 7.08 0.76 1.94
CA THR A 103 6.33 -0.15 2.82
C THR A 103 7.17 -1.34 3.28
N GLY A 104 8.37 -1.08 3.77
CA GLY A 104 9.30 -2.13 4.22
C GLY A 104 9.81 -2.00 5.65
N GLY A 105 9.45 -0.92 6.36
CA GLY A 105 9.52 -0.91 7.83
C GLY A 105 10.91 -0.87 8.47
N PHE A 106 11.97 -0.64 7.69
CA PHE A 106 13.31 -0.53 8.25
C PHE A 106 13.51 0.76 9.04
N THR A 107 13.99 0.62 10.27
CA THR A 107 14.24 1.71 11.21
C THR A 107 15.73 1.87 11.49
N VAL A 108 16.13 3.06 11.95
CA VAL A 108 17.51 3.33 12.39
C VAL A 108 17.85 2.58 13.68
N TYR A 109 16.88 2.51 14.60
CA TYR A 109 17.03 1.92 15.94
C TYR A 109 16.23 0.61 16.09
N ASN A 110 16.63 -0.25 17.02
CA ASN A 110 16.01 -1.56 17.28
C ASN A 110 14.59 -1.46 17.86
N ASP A 111 14.38 -0.46 18.71
CA ASP A 111 13.09 -0.09 19.30
C ASP A 111 12.14 0.57 18.28
N GLY A 112 12.58 0.68 17.02
CA GLY A 112 11.73 1.04 15.91
C GLY A 112 11.31 2.51 15.96
N ILE A 113 10.00 2.76 15.84
CA ILE A 113 9.44 4.11 15.96
C ILE A 113 9.25 4.51 17.44
N ALA A 114 9.30 3.54 18.37
CA ALA A 114 9.19 3.84 19.80
C ALA A 114 10.36 4.68 20.32
N HIS A 115 11.52 4.64 19.64
CA HIS A 115 12.72 5.42 19.97
C HIS A 115 12.46 6.91 20.17
N TYR A 116 11.61 7.49 19.31
CA TYR A 116 11.38 8.93 19.32
C TYR A 116 10.47 9.39 20.46
N GLY A 117 9.80 8.47 21.16
CA GLY A 117 8.97 8.78 22.34
C GLY A 117 7.81 9.76 22.12
N SER A 118 7.48 10.08 20.86
CA SER A 118 6.54 11.15 20.49
C SER A 118 5.31 10.60 19.80
N SER A 119 4.13 10.81 20.40
CA SER A 119 2.85 10.43 19.79
C SER A 119 2.62 11.09 18.44
N LEU A 120 3.12 12.31 18.24
CA LEU A 120 3.03 13.02 16.96
C LEU A 120 3.78 12.26 15.86
N ILE A 121 4.99 11.79 16.15
CA ILE A 121 5.77 10.96 15.22
C ILE A 121 5.04 9.64 14.92
N THR A 122 4.51 8.97 15.95
CA THR A 122 3.73 7.73 15.78
C THR A 122 2.56 7.93 14.81
N TYR A 123 1.78 9.01 14.98
CA TYR A 123 0.66 9.31 14.08
C TYR A 123 1.12 9.68 12.67
N LEU A 124 2.16 10.50 12.53
CA LEU A 124 2.67 10.90 11.21
C LEU A 124 3.19 9.70 10.42
N VAL A 125 3.92 8.78 11.06
CA VAL A 125 4.38 7.54 10.42
C VAL A 125 3.21 6.65 10.04
N SER A 126 2.21 6.50 10.92
CA SER A 126 1.00 5.73 10.66
C SER A 126 0.22 6.28 9.44
N ILE A 127 0.03 7.59 9.39
CA ILE A 127 -0.61 8.27 8.25
C ILE A 127 0.24 8.11 7.00
N GLY A 128 1.56 8.24 7.12
CA GLY A 128 2.49 8.07 6.01
C GLY A 128 2.36 6.69 5.36
N VAL A 129 2.45 5.62 6.15
CA VAL A 129 2.32 4.27 5.59
C VAL A 129 0.95 4.05 4.95
N LEU A 130 -0.12 4.59 5.57
CA LEU A 130 -1.47 4.49 4.99
C LEU A 130 -1.56 5.18 3.64
N VAL A 131 -0.97 6.37 3.52
CA VAL A 131 -0.91 7.17 2.29
C VAL A 131 -0.18 6.40 1.18
N PHE A 132 0.96 5.77 1.47
CA PHE A 132 1.67 4.93 0.50
C PHE A 132 0.95 3.61 0.18
N GLY A 133 0.08 3.14 1.08
CA GLY A 133 -0.80 1.98 0.88
C GLY A 133 -2.01 2.22 -0.03
N VAL A 134 -2.29 3.48 -0.41
CA VAL A 134 -3.36 3.84 -1.36
C VAL A 134 -2.90 3.66 -2.80
N ASN A 135 -3.84 3.39 -3.70
CA ASN A 135 -3.59 3.30 -5.14
C ASN A 135 -3.03 4.61 -5.72
N PHE A 136 -1.82 4.57 -6.30
CA PHE A 136 -1.15 5.76 -6.83
C PHE A 136 -1.90 6.44 -7.98
N ASN A 137 -2.75 5.72 -8.71
CA ASN A 137 -3.59 6.33 -9.75
C ASN A 137 -4.60 7.33 -9.16
N LEU A 138 -5.00 7.18 -7.91
CA LEU A 138 -5.89 8.12 -7.24
C LEU A 138 -5.19 9.46 -6.96
N TYR A 139 -3.90 9.44 -6.61
CA TYR A 139 -3.11 10.67 -6.48
C TYR A 139 -2.97 11.41 -7.81
N TYR A 140 -2.87 10.68 -8.92
CA TYR A 140 -2.92 11.28 -10.24
C TYR A 140 -4.25 12.00 -10.52
N TYR A 141 -5.39 11.44 -10.09
CA TYR A 141 -6.68 12.14 -10.20
C TYR A 141 -6.77 13.40 -9.34
N LEU A 142 -6.12 13.44 -8.16
CA LEU A 142 -6.02 14.65 -7.35
C LEU A 142 -5.20 15.74 -8.06
N MET A 143 -4.12 15.37 -8.74
CA MET A 143 -3.33 16.31 -9.55
C MET A 143 -4.16 16.93 -10.69
N LEU A 144 -5.08 16.15 -11.26
CA LEU A 144 -6.06 16.61 -12.25
C LEU A 144 -7.26 17.36 -11.64
N ARG A 145 -7.22 17.66 -10.33
CA ARG A 145 -8.29 18.33 -9.55
C ARG A 145 -9.63 17.59 -9.55
N ARG A 146 -9.63 16.28 -9.80
CA ARG A 146 -10.85 15.43 -9.80
C ARG A 146 -11.11 14.83 -8.42
N ILE A 147 -11.34 15.69 -7.43
CA ILE A 147 -11.50 15.30 -6.01
C ILE A 147 -12.69 14.33 -5.82
N LYS A 148 -13.78 14.51 -6.57
CA LYS A 148 -14.94 13.60 -6.53
C LYS A 148 -14.58 12.17 -6.97
N ALA A 149 -13.65 12.01 -7.91
CA ALA A 149 -13.21 10.68 -8.34
C ALA A 149 -12.33 10.00 -7.28
N PHE A 150 -11.51 10.78 -6.56
CA PHE A 150 -10.69 10.29 -5.47
C PHE A 150 -11.54 9.69 -4.33
N PHE A 151 -12.45 10.49 -3.76
CA PHE A 151 -13.34 10.00 -2.69
C PHE A 151 -14.50 9.15 -3.22
N GLY A 152 -14.70 9.09 -4.53
CA GLY A 152 -15.67 8.24 -5.22
C GLY A 152 -15.29 6.77 -5.25
N ASP A 153 -13.99 6.49 -5.12
CA ASP A 153 -13.42 5.16 -5.31
C ASP A 153 -13.84 4.17 -4.21
N GLU A 154 -14.39 3.03 -4.63
CA GLU A 154 -14.88 1.98 -3.73
C GLU A 154 -13.74 1.30 -2.96
N GLU A 155 -12.55 1.15 -3.56
CA GLU A 155 -11.40 0.51 -2.94
C GLU A 155 -10.82 1.39 -1.83
N LEU A 156 -10.65 2.69 -2.08
CA LEU A 156 -10.20 3.65 -1.08
C LEU A 156 -11.15 3.70 0.11
N ARG A 157 -12.47 3.74 -0.13
CA ARG A 157 -13.47 3.73 0.95
C ARG A 157 -13.39 2.45 1.77
N ALA A 158 -13.32 1.30 1.11
CA ALA A 158 -13.20 0.02 1.80
C ALA A 158 -11.92 -0.04 2.65
N TYR A 159 -10.79 0.43 2.10
CA TYR A 159 -9.52 0.54 2.83
C TYR A 159 -9.65 1.37 4.10
N LEU A 160 -10.17 2.59 4.00
CA LEU A 160 -10.31 3.49 5.14
C LEU A 160 -11.29 2.93 6.18
N VAL A 161 -12.39 2.32 5.76
CA VAL A 161 -13.35 1.68 6.68
C VAL A 161 -12.70 0.52 7.42
N ILE A 162 -11.94 -0.35 6.74
CA ILE A 162 -11.24 -1.47 7.38
C ILE A 162 -10.25 -0.94 8.44
N VAL A 163 -9.48 0.09 8.12
CA VAL A 163 -8.52 0.71 9.04
C VAL A 163 -9.23 1.28 10.27
N LEU A 164 -10.28 2.08 10.07
CA LEU A 164 -11.02 2.73 11.15
C LEU A 164 -11.72 1.72 12.06
N VAL A 165 -12.42 0.75 11.49
CA VAL A 165 -13.12 -0.29 12.25
C VAL A 165 -12.12 -1.16 13.03
N SER A 166 -11.03 -1.60 12.40
CA SER A 166 -10.02 -2.42 13.08
C SER A 166 -9.34 -1.64 14.21
N THR A 167 -8.99 -0.38 13.98
CA THR A 167 -8.40 0.50 15.00
C THR A 167 -9.34 0.68 16.18
N GLY A 168 -10.63 0.96 15.93
CA GLY A 168 -11.63 1.13 16.99
C GLY A 168 -11.83 -0.14 17.81
N LEU A 169 -11.99 -1.29 17.15
CA LEU A 169 -12.16 -2.58 17.82
C LEU A 169 -10.95 -2.96 18.67
N ILE A 170 -9.73 -2.81 18.14
CA ILE A 170 -8.49 -3.11 18.84
C ILE A 170 -8.28 -2.14 20.01
N SER A 171 -8.56 -0.84 19.82
CA SER A 171 -8.42 0.14 20.88
C SER A 171 -9.35 -0.15 22.06
N LEU A 172 -10.62 -0.47 21.81
CA LEU A 172 -11.54 -0.86 22.87
C LEU A 172 -11.10 -2.14 23.59
N ASN A 173 -10.54 -3.09 22.84
CA ASN A 173 -10.11 -4.38 23.38
C ASN A 173 -8.80 -4.29 24.19
N THR A 174 -7.92 -3.34 23.87
CA THR A 174 -6.62 -3.13 24.54
C THR A 174 -6.64 -2.04 25.61
N LEU A 175 -7.81 -1.48 25.93
CA LEU A 175 -7.94 -0.36 26.86
C LEU A 175 -7.30 -0.63 28.23
N TYR A 176 -7.41 -1.86 28.73
CA TYR A 176 -6.89 -2.26 30.03
C TYR A 176 -5.35 -2.41 30.08
N LEU A 177 -4.68 -2.43 28.92
CA LEU A 177 -3.22 -2.55 28.81
C LEU A 177 -2.51 -1.19 28.82
N TYR A 178 -3.22 -0.10 28.58
CA TYR A 178 -2.65 1.22 28.38
C TYR A 178 -3.25 2.25 29.36
N PRO A 179 -2.51 3.32 29.71
CA PRO A 179 -2.95 4.31 30.68
C PRO A 179 -4.02 5.29 30.14
N GLY A 180 -4.97 4.80 29.35
CA GLY A 180 -6.09 5.57 28.80
C GLY A 180 -6.41 5.27 27.34
N PHE A 181 -7.59 5.71 26.89
CA PHE A 181 -8.08 5.49 25.53
C PHE A 181 -7.17 6.11 24.47
N SER A 182 -6.62 7.30 24.71
CA SER A 182 -5.74 7.99 23.75
C SER A 182 -4.51 7.16 23.40
N LYS A 183 -3.83 6.58 24.40
CA LYS A 183 -2.62 5.77 24.14
C LYS A 183 -2.96 4.42 23.52
N SER A 184 -4.05 3.78 23.96
CA SER A 184 -4.55 2.56 23.32
C SER A 184 -4.89 2.80 21.85
N PHE A 185 -5.55 3.92 21.53
CA PHE A 185 -5.89 4.30 20.16
C PHE A 185 -4.63 4.58 19.32
N GLU A 186 -3.66 5.32 19.85
CA GLU A 186 -2.37 5.56 19.20
C GLU A 186 -1.69 4.23 18.80
N MET A 187 -1.59 3.30 19.75
CA MET A 187 -0.95 2.00 19.56
C MET A 187 -1.73 1.14 18.56
N ALA A 188 -3.06 1.07 18.70
CA ALA A 188 -3.93 0.35 17.79
C ALA A 188 -3.83 0.90 16.36
N PHE A 189 -3.88 2.22 16.21
CA PHE A 189 -3.80 2.88 14.91
C PHE A 189 -2.46 2.64 14.23
N PHE A 190 -1.36 2.73 14.99
CA PHE A 190 -0.03 2.45 14.48
C PHE A 190 0.11 1.01 13.99
N GLN A 191 -0.31 0.04 14.79
CA GLN A 191 -0.19 -1.37 14.44
C GLN A 191 -1.09 -1.73 13.25
N VAL A 192 -2.35 -1.29 13.26
CA VAL A 192 -3.28 -1.49 12.14
C VAL A 192 -2.72 -0.91 10.86
N SER A 193 -2.24 0.34 10.89
CA SER A 193 -1.67 1.03 9.73
C SER A 193 -0.45 0.32 9.16
N ASN A 194 0.47 -0.13 10.02
CA ASN A 194 1.68 -0.84 9.59
C ASN A 194 1.40 -2.24 9.06
N ILE A 195 0.46 -2.97 9.67
CA ILE A 195 0.20 -4.37 9.32
C ILE A 195 -0.66 -4.46 8.06
N ILE A 196 -1.69 -3.61 7.91
CA ILE A 196 -2.50 -3.58 6.69
C ILE A 196 -1.69 -3.13 5.47
N THR A 197 -0.75 -2.21 5.64
CA THR A 197 0.14 -1.74 4.55
C THR A 197 1.32 -2.67 4.32
N THR A 198 1.44 -3.74 5.12
CA THR A 198 2.58 -4.66 5.15
C THR A 198 3.93 -3.96 5.35
N THR A 199 3.94 -2.77 5.96
CA THR A 199 5.16 -2.00 6.19
C THR A 199 6.00 -2.62 7.28
N GLY A 200 5.38 -2.97 8.41
CA GLY A 200 6.06 -3.67 9.50
C GLY A 200 6.99 -2.80 10.36
N PHE A 201 6.75 -1.49 10.51
CA PHE A 201 7.45 -0.75 11.56
C PHE A 201 7.08 -1.29 12.94
N GLY A 202 8.09 -1.47 13.80
CA GLY A 202 7.91 -1.91 15.19
C GLY A 202 7.57 -0.75 16.13
N TYR A 203 6.59 -0.97 17.01
CA TYR A 203 6.29 -0.11 18.17
C TYR A 203 5.54 -0.92 19.23
N GLY A 204 6.21 -1.22 20.34
CA GLY A 204 5.63 -2.01 21.44
C GLY A 204 5.51 -3.51 21.12
N ASP A 205 5.02 -4.27 22.10
CA ASP A 205 4.91 -5.73 22.01
C ASP A 205 3.44 -6.15 21.83
N ILE A 206 3.11 -6.59 20.62
CA ILE A 206 1.78 -7.09 20.25
C ILE A 206 1.49 -8.49 20.77
N THR A 207 2.50 -9.23 21.26
CA THR A 207 2.29 -10.60 21.76
C THR A 207 1.51 -10.64 23.07
N ASN A 208 1.56 -9.55 23.83
CA ASN A 208 0.78 -9.38 25.07
C ASN A 208 -0.65 -8.90 24.82
N TRP A 209 -1.03 -8.61 23.56
CA TRP A 209 -2.38 -8.17 23.25
C TRP A 209 -3.37 -9.33 23.33
N PRO A 210 -4.66 -9.05 23.60
CA PRO A 210 -5.70 -10.07 23.55
C PRO A 210 -5.71 -10.82 22.22
N LEU A 211 -6.05 -12.11 22.27
CA LEU A 211 -6.17 -12.96 21.08
C LEU A 211 -7.07 -12.34 20.01
N PHE A 212 -8.18 -11.71 20.41
CA PHE A 212 -9.08 -11.03 19.49
C PHE A 212 -8.37 -9.95 18.65
N SER A 213 -7.57 -9.09 19.27
CA SER A 213 -6.77 -8.09 18.55
C SER A 213 -5.72 -8.73 17.64
N GLN A 214 -5.04 -9.78 18.10
CA GLN A 214 -4.05 -10.50 17.30
C GLN A 214 -4.68 -11.12 16.04
N PHE A 215 -5.87 -11.72 16.15
CA PHE A 215 -6.60 -12.27 15.00
C PHE A 215 -6.99 -11.20 13.98
N ILE A 216 -7.42 -10.02 14.42
CA ILE A 216 -7.71 -8.89 13.53
C ILE A 216 -6.43 -8.50 12.78
N LEU A 217 -5.32 -8.32 13.48
CA LEU A 217 -4.04 -7.97 12.86
C LEU A 217 -3.57 -9.03 11.85
N LEU A 218 -3.71 -10.31 12.17
CA LEU A 218 -3.40 -11.41 11.25
C LEU A 218 -4.26 -11.34 9.97
N PHE A 219 -5.55 -11.04 10.10
CA PHE A 219 -6.45 -10.88 8.96
C PHE A 219 -6.06 -9.66 8.09
N LEU A 220 -5.68 -8.55 8.72
CA LEU A 220 -5.19 -7.36 8.01
C LEU A 220 -3.92 -7.65 7.20
N MET A 221 -3.00 -8.44 7.77
CA MET A 221 -1.77 -8.86 7.09
C MET A 221 -2.05 -9.65 5.81
N ALA A 222 -3.12 -10.46 5.78
CA ALA A 222 -3.52 -11.22 4.60
C ALA A 222 -4.13 -10.32 3.50
N ILE A 223 -4.98 -9.35 3.88
CA ILE A 223 -5.63 -8.43 2.93
C ILE A 223 -4.59 -7.53 2.26
N GLY A 224 -3.73 -6.87 3.02
CA GLY A 224 -2.76 -5.91 2.50
C GLY A 224 -3.38 -4.58 2.06
N GLY A 225 -2.61 -3.79 1.31
CA GLY A 225 -3.01 -2.46 0.83
C GLY A 225 -3.82 -2.46 -0.47
N SER A 226 -4.02 -1.28 -1.07
CA SER A 226 -4.75 -1.15 -2.32
C SER A 226 -3.98 -1.69 -3.53
N ALA A 227 -4.66 -2.01 -4.62
CA ALA A 227 -4.01 -2.30 -5.90
C ALA A 227 -3.27 -1.06 -6.43
N GLY A 228 -2.09 -1.25 -7.01
CA GLY A 228 -1.28 -0.13 -7.50
C GLY A 228 -0.69 0.75 -6.37
N SER A 229 -0.64 0.27 -5.13
CA SER A 229 0.17 0.81 -4.03
C SER A 229 1.49 0.06 -3.87
N THR A 230 2.39 0.56 -3.02
CA THR A 230 3.66 -0.11 -2.68
C THR A 230 3.49 -1.30 -1.72
N ALA A 231 2.35 -1.37 -1.01
CA ALA A 231 2.04 -2.43 -0.07
C ALA A 231 1.95 -3.83 -0.71
N GLY A 232 2.09 -4.89 0.08
CA GLY A 232 1.92 -6.29 -0.35
C GLY A 232 0.48 -6.82 -0.17
N GLY A 233 0.36 -8.15 -0.10
CA GLY A 233 -0.88 -8.86 0.30
C GLY A 233 -1.78 -9.35 -0.84
N LEU A 234 -3.00 -9.80 -0.49
CA LEU A 234 -4.04 -10.18 -1.46
C LEU A 234 -4.54 -8.99 -2.29
N LYS A 235 -4.41 -7.78 -1.74
CA LYS A 235 -4.97 -6.50 -2.18
C LYS A 235 -6.46 -6.38 -1.88
N ILE A 236 -6.86 -5.21 -1.40
CA ILE A 236 -8.22 -4.89 -0.96
C ILE A 236 -9.24 -5.07 -2.09
N ILE A 237 -8.89 -4.67 -3.32
CA ILE A 237 -9.75 -4.87 -4.49
C ILE A 237 -10.19 -6.33 -4.67
N ARG A 238 -9.31 -7.29 -4.39
CA ARG A 238 -9.63 -8.71 -4.57
C ARG A 238 -10.61 -9.18 -3.51
N GLY A 239 -10.43 -8.76 -2.25
CA GLY A 239 -11.39 -9.03 -1.17
C GLY A 239 -12.77 -8.41 -1.45
N LEU A 240 -12.80 -7.19 -1.96
CA LEU A 240 -14.03 -6.48 -2.34
C LEU A 240 -14.78 -7.22 -3.46
N ILE A 241 -14.07 -7.67 -4.50
CA ILE A 241 -14.66 -8.45 -5.59
C ILE A 241 -15.19 -9.79 -5.06
N LEU A 242 -14.42 -10.52 -4.25
CA LEU A 242 -14.86 -11.80 -3.67
C LEU A 242 -16.11 -11.65 -2.81
N SER A 243 -16.19 -10.59 -1.99
CA SER A 243 -17.38 -10.28 -1.18
C SER A 243 -18.61 -10.00 -2.05
N LYS A 244 -18.45 -9.25 -3.15
CA LYS A 244 -19.53 -9.00 -4.12
C LYS A 244 -19.95 -10.27 -4.86
N ILE A 245 -19.01 -11.15 -5.22
CA ILE A 245 -19.30 -12.46 -5.84
C ILE A 245 -20.13 -13.30 -4.87
N ALA A 246 -19.70 -13.43 -3.61
CA ALA A 246 -20.41 -14.20 -2.59
C ALA A 246 -21.83 -13.66 -2.35
N LYS A 247 -21.98 -12.33 -2.25
CA LYS A 247 -23.30 -11.68 -2.12
C LYS A 247 -24.19 -11.99 -3.32
N ASN A 248 -23.66 -11.89 -4.54
CA ASN A 248 -24.43 -12.20 -5.75
C ASN A 248 -24.81 -13.70 -5.82
N GLN A 249 -23.94 -14.61 -5.36
CA GLN A 249 -24.26 -16.03 -5.26
C GLN A 249 -25.40 -16.30 -4.28
N ILE A 250 -25.34 -15.73 -3.07
CA ILE A 250 -26.41 -15.86 -2.07
C ILE A 250 -27.73 -15.32 -2.63
N LEU A 251 -27.70 -14.15 -3.28
CA LEU A 251 -28.88 -13.54 -3.88
C LEU A 251 -29.43 -14.35 -5.07
N SER A 252 -28.57 -15.00 -5.86
CA SER A 252 -29.02 -15.88 -6.94
C SER A 252 -29.70 -17.15 -6.42
N ILE A 253 -29.27 -17.68 -5.27
CA ILE A 253 -29.93 -18.81 -4.61
C ILE A 253 -31.31 -18.39 -4.09
N LEU A 254 -31.41 -17.19 -3.51
CA LEU A 254 -32.67 -16.64 -2.99
C LEU A 254 -33.63 -16.15 -4.09
N SER A 255 -33.13 -15.80 -5.28
CA SER A 255 -33.93 -15.25 -6.38
C SER A 255 -33.39 -15.72 -7.74
N PRO A 256 -33.74 -16.96 -8.16
CA PRO A 256 -33.12 -17.61 -9.32
C PRO A 256 -33.40 -16.94 -10.67
N HIS A 257 -34.40 -16.07 -10.78
CA HIS A 257 -34.74 -15.35 -12.01
C HIS A 257 -34.06 -13.98 -12.15
N ARG A 258 -33.20 -13.57 -11.20
CA ARG A 258 -32.55 -12.27 -11.22
C ARG A 258 -31.18 -12.34 -11.91
N VAL A 259 -31.01 -11.61 -13.02
CA VAL A 259 -29.70 -11.42 -13.66
C VAL A 259 -28.89 -10.43 -12.81
N LEU A 260 -27.89 -10.93 -12.08
CA LEU A 260 -27.02 -10.13 -11.23
C LEU A 260 -25.70 -9.83 -11.95
N THR A 261 -25.45 -8.55 -12.25
CA THR A 261 -24.19 -8.06 -12.82
C THR A 261 -23.30 -7.47 -11.73
N LEU A 262 -22.03 -7.88 -11.69
CA LEU A 262 -21.09 -7.41 -10.67
C LEU A 262 -20.44 -6.11 -11.16
N HIS A 263 -20.61 -5.05 -10.38
CA HIS A 263 -20.01 -3.74 -10.67
C HIS A 263 -18.95 -3.40 -9.63
N VAL A 264 -17.83 -2.84 -10.07
CA VAL A 264 -16.83 -2.17 -9.23
C VAL A 264 -16.52 -0.81 -9.86
N ASN A 265 -16.59 0.27 -9.07
CA ASN A 265 -16.42 1.64 -9.57
C ASN A 265 -17.28 1.93 -10.81
N GLN A 266 -18.54 1.50 -10.81
CA GLN A 266 -19.51 1.64 -11.93
C GLN A 266 -19.15 0.88 -13.21
N THR A 267 -18.10 0.06 -13.22
CA THR A 267 -17.72 -0.80 -14.35
C THR A 267 -18.14 -2.25 -14.12
N VAL A 268 -18.66 -2.91 -15.16
CA VAL A 268 -19.04 -4.31 -15.10
C VAL A 268 -17.78 -5.18 -15.12
N ILE A 269 -17.64 -6.06 -14.13
CA ILE A 269 -16.54 -7.02 -14.08
C ILE A 269 -16.95 -8.28 -14.83
N ASP A 270 -16.24 -8.57 -15.92
CA ASP A 270 -16.48 -9.74 -16.74
C ASP A 270 -16.20 -11.07 -16.00
N LYS A 271 -16.90 -12.14 -16.41
CA LYS A 271 -16.85 -13.46 -15.78
C LYS A 271 -15.44 -14.07 -15.79
N ASP A 272 -14.63 -13.82 -16.83
CA ASP A 272 -13.26 -14.33 -16.89
C ASP A 272 -12.37 -13.71 -15.82
N THR A 273 -12.57 -12.42 -15.53
CA THR A 273 -11.85 -11.72 -14.47
C THR A 273 -12.25 -12.27 -13.10
N GLN A 274 -13.54 -12.55 -12.90
CA GLN A 274 -14.04 -13.17 -11.67
C GLN A 274 -13.43 -14.57 -11.46
N HIS A 275 -13.38 -15.40 -12.50
CA HIS A 275 -12.82 -16.74 -12.42
C HIS A 275 -11.31 -16.73 -12.10
N LYS A 276 -10.55 -15.79 -12.70
CA LYS A 276 -9.12 -15.59 -12.38
C LYS A 276 -8.90 -15.21 -10.92
N ILE A 277 -9.73 -14.33 -10.36
CA ILE A 277 -9.64 -13.92 -8.95
C ILE A 277 -9.97 -15.08 -8.01
N LEU A 278 -11.00 -15.87 -8.32
CA LEU A 278 -11.35 -17.07 -7.54
C LEU A 278 -10.22 -18.12 -7.54
N LYS A 279 -9.61 -18.37 -8.71
CA LYS A 279 -8.47 -19.28 -8.83
C LYS A 279 -7.26 -18.79 -8.03
N TYR A 280 -6.99 -17.48 -8.06
CA TYR A 280 -5.93 -16.87 -7.26
C TYR A 280 -6.18 -17.01 -5.75
N GLY A 281 -7.43 -16.86 -5.30
CA GLY A 281 -7.79 -17.10 -3.90
C GLY A 281 -7.56 -18.54 -3.44
N ARG A 282 -7.94 -19.52 -4.27
CA ARG A 282 -7.72 -20.95 -3.97
C ARG A 282 -6.23 -21.28 -3.82
N LEU A 283 -5.40 -20.83 -4.76
CA LEU A 283 -3.95 -21.09 -4.79
C LEU A 283 -3.16 -20.52 -3.61
N LYS A 284 -3.73 -19.58 -2.85
CA LYS A 284 -3.04 -18.91 -1.73
C LYS A 284 -3.54 -19.37 -0.35
N LEU A 285 -4.59 -20.21 -0.33
CA LEU A 285 -5.12 -20.87 0.86
C LEU A 285 -4.64 -22.33 0.98
N GLU A 286 -4.02 -22.87 -0.08
CA GLU A 286 -3.26 -24.12 -0.11
C GLU A 286 -1.79 -23.86 0.23
#